data_AF-A0A7S2XM66-F1
#
_entry.id   AF-A0A7S2XM66-F1
#
_cell.length_a   1.000
_cell.length_b   1.000
_cell.length_c   1.000
_cell.angle_alpha   90.00
_cell.angle_beta   90.00
_cell.angle_gamma   90.00
#
_symmetry.space_group_name_H-M   'P 1'
#
loop_
_entity.id
_entity.type
_entity.pdbx_description
1 polymer ?
#
loop_
_entity_poly.entity_id
_entity_poly.type
_entity_poly.pdbx_seq_one_letter_code
_entity_poly.pdbx_strand_id
1 'polypeptide(L)'
;MMGLRNSAVLALLLATSASAFTQSSPAFATRSPTRISALLEDDAGLENALARELDYQPGAAKTAFADRYRDLSGKKIKTVAEAFSDFTVALGHPINALYKNMMTDIVGQCHLIVVNARFKKDALWSLGIMTTLELLLKNYPEKNISEEIVTALFKSIGLDEAEVRAEAKSLEAWIEGKSKEEVEAALRGEGDSSIAGIAKGIKADEFWMYSRFFGVGLVRLMDTVGVEMSMETAYPVMEDWMGTQLGKPFYTACSDSDMYFKIKAKLDMMETLMKEIEIREKKKMATRLEEKADIALKKAERDAEMKKETEAEKAEKATSSEAPKAVES
;
A
#
# COMPACT_ATOMS: atom_id res chain seq x y z
N MET A 1 -5.38 -66.60 -12.69
CA MET A 1 -4.32 -65.63 -13.01
C MET A 1 -5.01 -64.36 -13.50
N MET A 2 -5.19 -63.36 -12.63
CA MET A 2 -4.27 -62.21 -12.43
C MET A 2 -4.13 -61.37 -13.71
N GLY A 3 -4.45 -60.07 -13.75
CA GLY A 3 -4.86 -59.14 -12.71
C GLY A 3 -5.02 -57.71 -13.23
N LEU A 4 -5.21 -56.81 -12.24
CA LEU A 4 -5.07 -55.36 -12.25
C LEU A 4 -6.16 -54.50 -12.92
N ARG A 5 -7.07 -54.02 -12.05
CA ARG A 5 -7.72 -52.71 -12.14
C ARG A 5 -6.84 -51.71 -11.39
N ASN A 6 -6.46 -50.59 -12.02
CA ASN A 6 -6.06 -49.31 -11.42
C ASN A 6 -5.96 -48.29 -12.57
N SER A 7 -6.83 -47.28 -12.61
CA SER A 7 -6.63 -45.93 -12.05
C SER A 7 -5.82 -45.02 -12.98
N ALA A 8 -6.51 -44.11 -13.67
CA ALA A 8 -5.95 -42.82 -14.09
C ALA A 8 -7.09 -41.81 -14.21
N VAL A 9 -7.16 -40.94 -13.19
CA VAL A 9 -7.99 -39.75 -13.08
C VAL A 9 -7.43 -38.68 -14.03
N LEU A 10 -8.25 -38.16 -14.94
CA LEU A 10 -7.93 -36.95 -15.69
C LEU A 10 -8.85 -35.81 -15.21
N ALA A 11 -8.19 -34.80 -14.67
CA ALA A 11 -8.76 -33.56 -14.19
C ALA A 11 -9.32 -32.71 -15.35
N LEU A 12 -10.47 -32.08 -15.13
CA LEU A 12 -10.81 -30.82 -15.80
C LEU A 12 -11.42 -29.86 -14.78
N LEU A 13 -10.55 -28.95 -14.32
CA LEU A 13 -10.88 -27.73 -13.61
C LEU A 13 -11.64 -26.80 -14.57
N LEU A 14 -12.92 -26.53 -14.30
CA LEU A 14 -13.57 -25.32 -14.77
C LEU A 14 -13.87 -24.45 -13.56
N ALA A 15 -13.20 -23.30 -13.59
CA ALA A 15 -13.06 -22.35 -12.53
C ALA A 15 -14.37 -21.64 -12.19
N THR A 16 -14.53 -21.47 -10.89
CA THR A 16 -15.36 -20.50 -10.22
C THR A 16 -14.99 -19.08 -10.66
N SER A 17 -15.95 -18.34 -11.19
CA SER A 17 -15.92 -16.87 -11.22
C SER A 17 -17.24 -16.38 -10.64
N ALA A 18 -17.21 -16.02 -9.35
CA ALA A 18 -18.32 -15.40 -8.66
C ALA A 18 -17.81 -14.11 -7.98
N SER A 19 -18.46 -13.02 -8.34
CA SER A 19 -18.16 -11.63 -8.04
C SER A 19 -18.11 -11.31 -6.53
N ALA A 20 -17.08 -10.59 -6.10
CA ALA A 20 -16.83 -10.23 -4.69
C ALA A 20 -17.61 -8.98 -4.19
N PHE A 21 -18.76 -8.65 -4.77
CA PHE A 21 -19.60 -7.53 -4.30
C PHE A 21 -21.08 -7.84 -4.45
N THR A 22 -21.61 -8.64 -3.52
CA THR A 22 -23.05 -8.64 -3.19
C THR A 22 -23.18 -8.67 -1.68
N GLN A 23 -23.98 -7.77 -1.11
CA GLN A 23 -24.31 -7.75 0.32
C GLN A 23 -24.89 -9.11 0.73
N SER A 24 -24.22 -9.84 1.62
CA SER A 24 -24.84 -10.93 2.36
C SER A 24 -25.11 -10.46 3.79
N SER A 25 -26.37 -10.50 4.20
CA SER A 25 -26.79 -10.53 5.61
C SER A 25 -25.98 -11.58 6.39
N PRO A 26 -25.82 -11.42 7.72
CA PRO A 26 -24.87 -12.23 8.47
C PRO A 26 -25.44 -13.64 8.64
N ALA A 27 -24.93 -14.60 7.85
CA ALA A 27 -25.07 -16.02 8.13
C ALA A 27 -23.88 -16.44 9.00
N PHE A 28 -24.11 -16.49 10.31
CA PHE A 28 -23.14 -16.96 11.28
C PHE A 28 -23.05 -18.50 11.21
N ALA A 29 -21.82 -18.98 11.03
CA ALA A 29 -21.28 -20.29 11.40
C ALA A 29 -21.96 -21.58 10.88
N THR A 30 -21.33 -22.20 9.89
CA THR A 30 -21.27 -23.67 9.78
C THR A 30 -20.58 -24.26 11.02
N ARG A 31 -21.34 -24.86 11.95
CA ARG A 31 -20.79 -25.69 13.04
C ARG A 31 -20.90 -27.18 12.66
N SER A 32 -19.81 -27.93 12.85
CA SER A 32 -19.73 -29.38 12.69
C SER A 32 -20.82 -30.12 13.51
N PRO A 33 -21.49 -31.15 12.96
CA PRO A 33 -22.61 -31.82 13.62
C PRO A 33 -22.17 -33.07 14.41
N THR A 34 -21.15 -32.96 15.26
CA THR A 34 -20.66 -34.11 16.04
C THR A 34 -20.43 -33.78 17.51
N ARG A 35 -21.43 -33.15 18.16
CA ARG A 35 -21.68 -33.28 19.62
C ARG A 35 -23.12 -32.95 20.05
N ILE A 36 -24.09 -32.89 19.14
CA ILE A 36 -25.48 -32.49 19.49
C ILE A 36 -26.27 -33.64 20.14
N SER A 37 -25.88 -34.90 19.90
CA SER A 37 -26.68 -36.04 20.39
C SER A 37 -26.49 -36.39 21.87
N ALA A 38 -25.56 -35.74 22.58
CA ALA A 38 -25.30 -35.98 24.02
C ALA A 38 -25.74 -34.81 24.92
N LEU A 39 -26.44 -33.81 24.37
CA LEU A 39 -26.83 -32.58 25.08
C LEU A 39 -28.35 -32.44 25.28
N LEU A 40 -29.14 -33.45 24.91
CA LEU A 40 -30.60 -33.42 25.09
C LEU A 40 -31.07 -33.77 26.51
N GLU A 41 -30.15 -33.96 27.45
CA GLU A 41 -30.48 -34.32 28.84
C GLU A 41 -30.29 -33.17 29.84
N ASP A 42 -29.73 -32.02 29.44
CA ASP A 42 -29.47 -30.90 30.36
C ASP A 42 -29.80 -29.53 29.72
N ASP A 43 -31.09 -29.20 29.69
CA ASP A 43 -31.66 -27.95 29.14
C ASP A 43 -31.02 -26.70 29.79
N ALA A 44 -30.65 -26.80 31.07
CA ALA A 44 -29.99 -25.75 31.82
C ALA A 44 -28.57 -25.43 31.29
N GLY A 45 -27.86 -26.42 30.74
CA GLY A 45 -26.54 -26.21 30.15
C GLY A 45 -26.59 -25.45 28.82
N LEU A 46 -27.62 -25.73 28.01
CA LEU A 46 -27.86 -25.05 26.74
C LEU A 46 -28.37 -23.62 26.96
N GLU A 47 -29.30 -23.43 27.89
CA GLU A 47 -29.86 -22.12 28.24
C GLU A 47 -28.80 -21.18 28.82
N ASN A 48 -27.93 -21.68 29.72
CA ASN A 48 -26.80 -20.90 30.24
C ASN A 48 -25.76 -20.56 29.16
N ALA A 49 -25.52 -21.46 28.21
CA ALA A 49 -24.59 -21.20 27.10
C ALA A 49 -25.15 -20.14 26.13
N LEU A 50 -26.45 -20.21 25.81
CA LEU A 50 -27.17 -19.23 25.01
C LEU A 50 -27.24 -17.87 25.72
N ALA A 51 -27.57 -17.84 27.01
CA ALA A 51 -27.58 -16.62 27.81
C ALA A 51 -26.20 -15.97 27.83
N ARG A 52 -25.11 -16.75 27.98
CA ARG A 52 -23.74 -16.22 27.92
C ARG A 52 -23.36 -15.67 26.54
N GLU A 53 -23.88 -16.25 25.45
CA GLU A 53 -23.68 -15.74 24.07
C GLU A 53 -24.53 -14.48 23.80
N LEU A 54 -25.72 -14.36 24.39
CA LEU A 54 -26.65 -13.23 24.20
C LEU A 54 -26.40 -12.06 25.16
N ASP A 55 -25.87 -12.30 26.36
CA ASP A 55 -25.56 -11.31 27.40
C ASP A 55 -24.11 -10.78 27.32
N TYR A 56 -23.47 -10.80 26.14
CA TYR A 56 -22.18 -10.13 26.00
C TYR A 56 -22.35 -8.63 26.25
N GLN A 57 -21.96 -8.20 27.45
CA GLN A 57 -21.92 -6.79 27.85
C GLN A 57 -20.49 -6.27 27.63
N PRO A 58 -20.27 -5.37 26.65
CA PRO A 58 -18.97 -4.77 26.42
C PRO A 58 -18.41 -4.18 27.71
N GLY A 59 -17.21 -4.58 28.10
CA GLY A 59 -16.55 -4.09 29.31
C GLY A 59 -17.03 -4.70 30.63
N ALA A 60 -18.00 -5.63 30.65
CA ALA A 60 -18.41 -6.30 31.89
C ALA A 60 -17.41 -7.35 32.42
N ALA A 61 -16.42 -7.72 31.60
CA ALA A 61 -15.35 -8.61 32.00
C ALA A 61 -14.56 -8.01 33.19
N LYS A 62 -14.24 -8.85 34.18
CA LYS A 62 -13.42 -8.50 35.35
C LYS A 62 -12.00 -9.01 35.13
N THR A 63 -11.30 -8.39 34.20
CA THR A 63 -9.89 -8.70 33.90
C THR A 63 -9.09 -7.41 33.98
N ALA A 64 -7.79 -7.51 34.29
CA ALA A 64 -6.90 -6.35 34.35
C ALA A 64 -6.91 -5.53 33.04
N PHE A 65 -7.07 -6.22 31.90
CA PHE A 65 -7.26 -5.58 30.60
C PHE A 65 -8.58 -4.77 30.53
N ALA A 66 -9.69 -5.39 30.91
CA ALA A 66 -10.99 -4.74 30.89
C ALA A 66 -11.05 -3.56 31.87
N ASP A 67 -10.41 -3.66 33.03
CA ASP A 67 -10.33 -2.57 34.00
C ASP A 67 -9.54 -1.38 33.47
N ARG A 68 -8.43 -1.62 32.75
CA ARG A 68 -7.60 -0.56 32.19
C ARG A 68 -8.29 0.23 31.07
N TYR A 69 -9.10 -0.43 30.26
CA TYR A 69 -9.76 0.16 29.09
C TYR A 69 -11.28 0.27 29.24
N ARG A 70 -11.79 0.14 30.48
CA ARG A 70 -13.23 0.12 30.79
C ARG A 70 -13.93 1.39 30.32
N ASP A 71 -13.25 2.51 30.46
CA ASP A 71 -13.73 3.83 30.05
C ASP A 71 -13.93 3.96 28.53
N LEU A 72 -13.28 3.10 27.75
CA LEU A 72 -13.45 3.04 26.29
C LEU A 72 -14.63 2.17 25.86
N SER A 73 -15.20 1.38 26.76
CA SER A 73 -16.32 0.49 26.45
C SER A 73 -17.55 1.29 26.00
N GLY A 74 -18.15 0.91 24.87
CA GLY A 74 -19.34 1.57 24.33
C GLY A 74 -19.08 2.94 23.70
N LYS A 75 -17.84 3.45 23.70
CA LYS A 75 -17.50 4.66 22.93
C LYS A 75 -17.73 4.39 21.45
N LYS A 76 -18.39 5.33 20.76
CA LYS A 76 -18.58 5.25 19.31
C LYS A 76 -17.23 5.48 18.64
N ILE A 77 -16.69 4.44 18.03
CA ILE A 77 -15.45 4.49 17.27
C ILE A 77 -15.80 4.71 15.80
N LYS A 78 -15.03 5.57 15.14
CA LYS A 78 -15.12 5.77 13.69
C LYS A 78 -14.88 4.43 12.98
N THR A 79 -15.65 4.16 11.93
CA THR A 79 -15.53 2.93 11.14
C THR A 79 -14.47 3.09 10.04
N VAL A 80 -13.98 1.95 9.52
CA VAL A 80 -13.09 1.94 8.35
C VAL A 80 -13.74 2.63 7.13
N ALA A 81 -15.05 2.46 6.93
CA ALA A 81 -15.77 3.11 5.84
C ALA A 81 -15.80 4.64 5.99
N GLU A 82 -16.03 5.14 7.21
CA GLU A 82 -15.93 6.58 7.51
C GLU A 82 -14.48 7.09 7.32
N ALA A 83 -13.46 6.29 7.64
CA ALA A 83 -12.07 6.65 7.39
C ALA A 83 -11.75 6.78 5.89
N PHE A 84 -12.22 5.84 5.07
CA PHE A 84 -12.09 5.92 3.61
C PHE A 84 -12.88 7.09 3.00
N SER A 85 -14.07 7.36 3.53
CA SER A 85 -14.86 8.53 3.12
C SER A 85 -14.09 9.82 3.39
N ASP A 86 -13.58 10.00 4.61
CA ASP A 86 -12.83 11.20 4.99
C ASP A 86 -11.53 11.33 4.21
N PHE A 87 -10.84 10.22 3.93
CA PHE A 87 -9.65 10.22 3.08
C PHE A 87 -9.97 10.69 1.66
N THR A 88 -11.04 10.18 1.05
CA THR A 88 -11.45 10.56 -0.31
C THR A 88 -11.87 12.02 -0.37
N VAL A 89 -12.61 12.50 0.65
CA VAL A 89 -13.02 13.90 0.78
C VAL A 89 -11.81 14.81 0.99
N ALA A 90 -10.85 14.41 1.83
CA ALA A 90 -9.66 15.20 2.10
C ALA A 90 -8.73 15.29 0.89
N LEU A 91 -8.60 14.22 0.09
CA LEU A 91 -7.79 14.20 -1.12
C LEU A 91 -8.45 14.96 -2.27
N GLY A 92 -9.77 14.88 -2.42
CA GLY A 92 -10.53 15.66 -3.41
C GLY A 92 -10.37 15.23 -4.87
N HIS A 93 -9.53 14.24 -5.17
CA HIS A 93 -9.36 13.66 -6.51
C HIS A 93 -9.03 12.15 -6.43
N PRO A 94 -9.23 11.38 -7.51
CA PRO A 94 -8.93 9.96 -7.50
C PRO A 94 -7.42 9.69 -7.41
N ILE A 95 -7.06 8.56 -6.78
CA ILE A 95 -5.70 8.02 -6.76
C ILE A 95 -5.44 7.26 -8.05
N ASN A 96 -4.22 7.35 -8.56
CA ASN A 96 -3.75 6.55 -9.68
C ASN A 96 -4.03 5.05 -9.44
N ALA A 97 -4.60 4.37 -10.43
CA ALA A 97 -5.08 3.00 -10.30
C ALA A 97 -3.99 2.00 -9.85
N LEU A 98 -2.72 2.26 -10.19
CA LEU A 98 -1.59 1.43 -9.76
C LEU A 98 -1.36 1.47 -8.24
N TYR A 99 -1.69 2.59 -7.60
CA TYR A 99 -1.45 2.83 -6.17
C TYR A 99 -2.70 2.67 -5.32
N LYS A 100 -3.89 2.74 -5.93
CA LYS A 100 -5.17 2.74 -5.22
C LYS A 100 -5.31 1.62 -4.19
N ASN A 101 -4.98 0.37 -4.56
CA ASN A 101 -5.12 -0.77 -3.66
C ASN A 101 -4.17 -0.67 -2.47
N MET A 102 -2.91 -0.29 -2.70
CA MET A 102 -1.91 -0.14 -1.62
C MET A 102 -2.27 1.01 -0.69
N MET A 103 -2.74 2.14 -1.23
CA MET A 103 -3.16 3.28 -0.41
C MET A 103 -4.40 2.97 0.43
N THR A 104 -5.39 2.29 -0.16
CA THR A 104 -6.60 1.90 0.57
C THR A 104 -6.26 0.93 1.71
N ASP A 105 -5.33 -0.01 1.49
CA ASP A 105 -4.85 -0.92 2.53
C ASP A 105 -4.13 -0.15 3.66
N ILE A 106 -3.25 0.79 3.33
CA ILE A 106 -2.57 1.63 4.33
C ILE A 106 -3.57 2.47 5.14
N VAL A 107 -4.53 3.14 4.50
CA VAL A 107 -5.55 3.94 5.21
C VAL A 107 -6.34 3.05 6.18
N GLY A 108 -6.78 1.87 5.73
CA GLY A 108 -7.56 0.94 6.54
C GLY A 108 -6.75 0.41 7.73
N GLN A 109 -5.50 0.01 7.50
CA GLN A 109 -4.62 -0.50 8.55
C GLN A 109 -4.22 0.59 9.55
N CYS A 110 -3.87 1.79 9.09
CA CYS A 110 -3.57 2.90 9.99
C CYS A 110 -4.77 3.20 10.88
N HIS A 111 -5.97 3.25 10.30
CA HIS A 111 -7.19 3.46 11.06
C HIS A 111 -7.38 2.37 12.13
N LEU A 112 -7.29 1.09 11.76
CA LEU A 112 -7.46 -0.03 12.71
C LEU A 112 -6.41 -0.03 13.83
N ILE A 113 -5.20 0.45 13.56
CA ILE A 113 -4.16 0.64 14.56
C ILE A 113 -4.54 1.79 15.49
N VAL A 114 -4.85 2.97 14.96
CA VAL A 114 -5.11 4.19 15.73
C VAL A 114 -6.33 4.06 16.63
N VAL A 115 -7.38 3.36 16.19
CA VAL A 115 -8.58 3.17 17.00
C VAL A 115 -8.46 2.04 18.04
N ASN A 116 -7.35 1.30 18.04
CA ASN A 116 -7.15 0.24 19.01
C ASN A 116 -6.88 0.84 20.40
N ALA A 117 -7.63 0.41 21.41
CA ALA A 117 -7.48 0.86 22.79
C ALA A 117 -6.04 0.74 23.33
N ARG A 118 -5.28 -0.26 22.88
CA ARG A 118 -3.89 -0.51 23.31
C ARG A 118 -2.87 0.35 22.59
N PHE A 119 -3.24 0.96 21.46
CA PHE A 119 -2.29 1.69 20.64
C PHE A 119 -1.83 2.96 21.35
N LYS A 120 -0.52 3.14 21.37
CA LYS A 120 0.15 4.36 21.79
C LYS A 120 1.11 4.73 20.69
N LYS A 121 0.94 5.91 20.10
CA LYS A 121 1.87 6.44 19.11
C LYS A 121 3.23 6.67 19.78
N ASP A 122 4.29 6.26 19.10
CA ASP A 122 5.67 6.50 19.50
C ASP A 122 6.52 6.87 18.26
N ALA A 123 7.75 7.34 18.49
CA ALA A 123 8.61 7.80 17.41
C ALA A 123 9.02 6.67 16.43
N LEU A 124 9.06 5.42 16.89
CA LEU A 124 9.36 4.26 16.02
C LEU A 124 8.20 3.99 15.06
N TRP A 125 6.97 4.06 15.57
CA TRP A 125 5.77 4.00 14.74
C TRP A 125 5.75 5.12 13.70
N SER A 126 6.01 6.36 14.13
CA SER A 126 6.04 7.54 13.25
C SER A 126 7.11 7.39 12.16
N LEU A 127 8.31 6.94 12.51
CA LEU A 127 9.38 6.65 11.54
C LEU A 127 8.96 5.57 10.53
N GLY A 128 8.32 4.49 10.99
CA GLY A 128 7.95 3.38 10.11
C GLY A 128 6.79 3.68 9.17
N ILE A 129 5.79 4.46 9.59
CA ILE A 129 4.73 4.90 8.67
C ILE A 129 5.29 5.86 7.62
N MET A 130 6.16 6.79 8.02
CA MET A 130 6.81 7.72 7.08
C MET A 130 7.69 6.97 6.08
N THR A 131 8.50 6.01 6.55
CA THR A 131 9.32 5.14 5.69
C THR A 131 8.45 4.36 4.69
N THR A 132 7.30 3.85 5.13
CA THR A 132 6.37 3.11 4.26
C THR A 132 5.79 4.01 3.17
N LEU A 133 5.36 5.21 3.54
CA LEU A 133 4.77 6.18 2.61
C LEU A 133 5.79 6.71 1.61
N GLU A 134 7.00 7.01 2.05
CA GLU A 134 8.11 7.43 1.20
C GLU A 134 8.48 6.34 0.20
N LEU A 135 8.63 5.09 0.65
CA LEU A 135 8.91 3.97 -0.24
C LEU A 135 7.81 3.79 -1.29
N LEU A 136 6.55 3.85 -0.87
CA LEU A 136 5.41 3.64 -1.75
C LEU A 136 5.26 4.78 -2.77
N LEU A 137 5.39 6.03 -2.34
CA LEU A 137 5.05 7.21 -3.13
C LEU A 137 6.25 7.85 -3.85
N LYS A 138 7.47 7.30 -3.67
CA LYS A 138 8.72 7.82 -4.25
C LYS A 138 8.63 8.21 -5.73
N ASN A 139 7.96 7.39 -6.54
CA ASN A 139 7.84 7.57 -7.99
C ASN A 139 6.39 7.79 -8.42
N TYR A 140 5.57 8.36 -7.53
CA TYR A 140 4.19 8.66 -7.88
C TYR A 140 4.14 9.60 -9.10
N PRO A 141 3.35 9.30 -10.15
CA PRO A 141 3.51 9.91 -11.47
C PRO A 141 3.15 11.39 -11.51
N GLU A 142 2.19 11.82 -10.69
CA GLU A 142 1.75 13.21 -10.62
C GLU A 142 2.53 13.98 -9.56
N LYS A 143 3.05 15.17 -9.90
CA LYS A 143 3.81 16.02 -8.97
C LYS A 143 2.92 16.52 -7.84
N ASN A 144 3.47 16.60 -6.62
CA ASN A 144 2.84 17.10 -5.39
C ASN A 144 1.63 16.30 -4.88
N ILE A 145 1.07 15.38 -5.67
CA ILE A 145 -0.03 14.53 -5.25
C ILE A 145 0.40 13.54 -4.15
N SER A 146 1.65 13.10 -4.14
CA SER A 146 2.18 12.25 -3.07
C SER A 146 2.06 12.91 -1.69
N GLU A 147 2.34 14.21 -1.60
CA GLU A 147 2.21 14.97 -0.35
C GLU A 147 0.74 15.12 0.05
N GLU A 148 -0.13 15.46 -0.91
CA GLU A 148 -1.58 15.55 -0.68
C GLU A 148 -2.17 14.22 -0.18
N ILE A 149 -1.70 13.07 -0.71
CA ILE A 149 -2.07 11.74 -0.25
C ILE A 149 -1.66 11.52 1.21
N VAL A 150 -0.45 11.91 1.59
CA VAL A 150 0.05 11.78 2.96
C VAL A 150 -0.76 12.64 3.93
N THR A 151 -1.02 13.90 3.57
CA THR A 151 -1.87 14.80 4.36
C THR A 151 -3.29 14.28 4.51
N ALA A 152 -3.90 13.80 3.41
CA ALA A 152 -5.23 13.23 3.44
C ALA A 152 -5.29 11.98 4.33
N LEU A 153 -4.26 11.12 4.29
CA LEU A 153 -4.17 9.94 5.17
C LEU A 153 -4.20 10.34 6.64
N PHE A 154 -3.28 11.18 7.10
CA PHE A 154 -3.20 11.54 8.53
C PHE A 154 -4.44 12.30 9.01
N LYS A 155 -4.97 13.21 8.18
CA LYS A 155 -6.23 13.90 8.47
C LYS A 155 -7.40 12.93 8.60
N SER A 156 -7.49 11.91 7.74
CA SER A 156 -8.59 10.93 7.75
C SER A 156 -8.59 10.03 8.99
N ILE A 157 -7.43 9.81 9.62
CA ILE A 157 -7.30 8.97 10.81
C ILE A 157 -7.17 9.79 12.10
N GLY A 158 -7.27 11.12 12.02
CA GLY A 158 -7.24 12.01 13.17
C GLY A 158 -5.87 12.18 13.81
N LEU A 159 -4.80 12.04 13.04
CA LEU A 159 -3.43 12.31 13.49
C LEU A 159 -2.92 13.63 12.90
N ASP A 160 -2.07 14.32 13.65
CA ASP A 160 -1.34 15.49 13.17
C ASP A 160 -0.11 15.04 12.37
N GLU A 161 -0.12 15.31 11.07
CA GLU A 161 1.00 15.01 10.17
C GLU A 161 2.29 15.71 10.61
N ALA A 162 2.22 16.94 11.10
CA ALA A 162 3.40 17.71 11.49
C ALA A 162 4.10 17.05 12.69
N GLU A 163 3.33 16.57 13.67
CA GLU A 163 3.87 15.82 14.80
C GLU A 163 4.52 14.50 14.36
N VAL A 164 3.85 13.73 13.48
CA VAL A 164 4.39 12.46 12.98
C VAL A 164 5.71 12.67 12.25
N ARG A 165 5.78 13.69 11.37
CA ARG A 165 7.03 14.05 10.66
C ARG A 165 8.12 14.53 11.61
N ALA A 166 7.77 15.32 12.62
CA ALA A 166 8.74 15.83 13.59
C ALA A 166 9.34 14.69 14.43
N GLU A 167 8.51 13.75 14.89
CA GLU A 167 8.96 12.57 15.63
C GLU A 167 9.86 11.67 14.79
N ALA A 168 9.46 11.37 13.55
CA ALA A 168 10.27 10.59 12.62
C ALA A 168 11.64 11.23 12.39
N LYS A 169 11.66 12.53 12.09
CA LYS A 169 12.90 13.29 11.86
C LYS A 169 13.78 13.35 13.11
N SER A 170 13.20 13.52 14.29
CA SER A 170 13.94 13.49 15.55
C SER A 170 14.61 12.14 15.78
N LEU A 171 13.95 11.05 15.39
CA LEU A 171 14.49 9.71 15.52
C LEU A 171 15.60 9.45 14.48
N GLU A 172 15.42 9.90 13.24
CA GLU A 172 16.45 9.85 12.19
C GLU A 172 17.72 10.62 12.59
N ALA A 173 17.57 11.82 13.13
CA ALA A 173 18.70 12.61 13.60
C ALA A 173 19.43 11.96 14.79
N TRP A 174 18.73 11.21 15.63
CA TRP A 174 19.34 10.51 16.76
C TRP A 174 20.13 9.28 16.31
N ILE A 175 19.65 8.55 15.30
CA ILE A 175 20.29 7.33 14.80
C ILE A 175 21.49 7.64 13.89
N GLU A 176 21.57 8.83 13.31
CA GLU A 176 22.67 9.23 12.44
C GLU A 176 24.02 9.13 13.17
N GLY A 177 24.94 8.33 12.60
CA GLY A 177 26.27 8.09 13.17
C GLY A 177 26.30 7.12 14.36
N LYS A 178 25.17 6.47 14.70
CA LYS A 178 25.12 5.42 15.73
C LYS A 178 25.53 4.06 15.20
N SER A 179 26.17 3.27 16.06
CA SER A 179 26.43 1.86 15.78
C SER A 179 25.22 0.99 16.09
N LYS A 180 25.20 -0.23 15.54
CA LYS A 180 24.17 -1.23 15.85
C LYS A 180 24.07 -1.51 17.35
N GLU A 181 25.20 -1.60 18.04
CA GLU A 181 25.29 -1.89 19.47
C GLU A 181 24.70 -0.76 20.33
N GLU A 182 24.86 0.51 19.91
CA GLU A 182 24.24 1.65 20.59
C GLU A 182 22.71 1.62 20.47
N VAL A 183 22.18 1.16 19.34
CA VAL A 183 20.73 0.94 19.17
C VAL A 183 20.25 -0.19 20.06
N GLU A 184 20.97 -1.30 20.10
CA GLU A 184 20.64 -2.43 20.96
C GLU A 184 20.62 -2.04 22.44
N ALA A 185 21.60 -1.25 22.89
CA ALA A 185 21.62 -0.68 24.23
C ALA A 185 20.36 0.17 24.49
N ALA A 186 20.00 1.06 23.55
CA ALA A 186 18.78 1.84 23.68
C ALA A 186 17.51 0.97 23.70
N LEU A 187 17.43 -0.09 22.89
CA LEU A 187 16.32 -1.06 22.89
C LEU A 187 16.27 -1.90 24.17
N ARG A 188 17.40 -2.08 24.86
CA ARG A 188 17.39 -2.63 26.23
C ARG A 188 16.83 -1.65 27.26
N GLY A 189 16.69 -0.38 26.91
CA GLY A 189 16.30 0.70 27.82
C GLY A 189 17.51 1.33 28.52
N GLU A 190 18.71 1.15 28.00
CA GLU A 190 19.92 1.80 28.54
C GLU A 190 20.01 3.25 28.04
N GLY A 191 20.39 4.17 28.92
CA GLY A 191 20.47 5.61 28.64
C GLY A 191 19.11 6.33 28.63
N ASP A 192 19.12 7.53 28.06
CA ASP A 192 18.02 8.51 28.11
C ASP A 192 17.55 8.95 26.70
N SER A 193 17.83 8.16 25.66
CA SER A 193 17.34 8.44 24.32
C SER A 193 15.82 8.24 24.19
N SER A 194 15.22 8.78 23.12
CA SER A 194 13.82 8.53 22.80
C SER A 194 13.53 7.03 22.65
N ILE A 195 14.43 6.27 22.01
CA ILE A 195 14.31 4.80 21.91
C ILE A 195 14.37 4.14 23.30
N ALA A 196 15.28 4.57 24.18
CA ALA A 196 15.36 4.03 25.53
C ALA A 196 14.07 4.28 26.33
N GLY A 197 13.48 5.47 26.19
CA GLY A 197 12.17 5.79 26.75
C GLY A 197 11.06 4.88 26.23
N ILE A 198 11.00 4.67 24.91
CA ILE A 198 10.05 3.75 24.25
C ILE A 198 10.25 2.33 24.78
N ALA A 199 11.47 1.83 24.80
CA ALA A 199 11.80 0.48 25.28
C ALA A 199 11.40 0.25 26.74
N LYS A 200 11.69 1.21 27.64
CA LYS A 200 11.25 1.18 29.05
C LYS A 200 9.73 1.10 29.14
N GLY A 201 9.01 1.91 28.35
CA GLY A 201 7.55 1.89 28.29
C GLY A 201 6.98 0.56 27.78
N ILE A 202 7.56 -0.01 26.72
CA ILE A 202 7.16 -1.30 26.16
C ILE A 202 7.35 -2.44 27.18
N LYS A 203 8.49 -2.46 27.86
CA LYS A 203 8.82 -3.48 28.86
C LYS A 203 7.91 -3.40 30.09
N ALA A 204 7.57 -2.19 30.52
CA ALA A 204 6.67 -1.97 31.66
C ALA A 204 5.19 -2.26 31.34
N ASP A 205 4.80 -2.27 30.06
CA ASP A 205 3.41 -2.42 29.65
C ASP A 205 3.09 -3.87 29.22
N GLU A 206 2.36 -4.59 30.08
CA GLU A 206 1.86 -5.95 29.83
C GLU A 206 0.93 -6.00 28.61
N PHE A 207 0.11 -4.97 28.43
CA PHE A 207 -0.88 -4.88 27.36
C PHE A 207 -0.37 -4.05 26.18
N TRP A 208 0.94 -3.91 26.03
CA TRP A 208 1.52 -3.27 24.87
C TRP A 208 1.05 -3.94 23.57
N MET A 209 0.79 -3.12 22.56
CA MET A 209 0.37 -3.58 21.24
C MET A 209 1.48 -3.30 20.23
N TYR A 210 2.00 -4.38 19.65
CA TYR A 210 2.80 -4.28 18.43
C TYR A 210 1.95 -3.78 17.27
N SER A 211 2.57 -3.00 16.38
CA SER A 211 1.98 -2.59 15.11
C SER A 211 3.00 -2.76 13.99
N ARG A 212 2.53 -3.01 12.78
CA ARG A 212 3.42 -3.23 11.63
C ARG A 212 4.38 -2.07 11.38
N PHE A 213 3.93 -0.83 11.62
CA PHE A 213 4.74 0.37 11.40
C PHE A 213 5.83 0.51 12.47
N PHE A 214 5.62 -0.02 13.69
CA PHE A 214 6.71 -0.16 14.64
C PHE A 214 7.82 -1.08 14.10
N GLY A 215 7.45 -2.23 13.53
CA GLY A 215 8.40 -3.16 12.90
C GLY A 215 9.13 -2.55 11.70
N VAL A 216 8.43 -1.82 10.84
CA VAL A 216 9.07 -1.09 9.72
C VAL A 216 10.00 0.01 10.23
N GLY A 217 9.65 0.68 11.34
CA GLY A 217 10.53 1.64 12.01
C GLY A 217 11.85 0.99 12.44
N LEU A 218 11.80 -0.23 13.00
CA LEU A 218 13.01 -1.00 13.31
C LEU A 218 13.82 -1.34 12.06
N VAL A 219 13.17 -1.76 10.96
CA VAL A 219 13.86 -2.00 9.68
C VAL A 219 14.57 -0.74 9.19
N ARG A 220 13.96 0.44 9.34
CA ARG A 220 14.58 1.72 9.00
C ARG A 220 15.80 2.04 9.86
N LEU A 221 15.78 1.69 11.15
CA LEU A 221 16.96 1.83 12.00
C LEU A 221 18.08 0.88 11.56
N MET A 222 17.75 -0.37 11.18
CA MET A 222 18.74 -1.33 10.66
C MET A 222 19.43 -0.80 9.41
N ASP A 223 18.67 -0.22 8.47
CA ASP A 223 19.19 0.43 7.27
C ASP A 223 20.18 1.55 7.64
N THR A 224 19.81 2.38 8.61
CA THR A 224 20.61 3.55 9.00
C THR A 224 21.92 3.19 9.71
N VAL A 225 21.96 2.11 10.49
CA VAL A 225 23.19 1.61 11.14
C VAL A 225 24.01 0.67 10.26
N GLY A 226 23.65 0.53 8.97
CA GLY A 226 24.42 -0.22 7.99
C GLY A 226 24.26 -1.74 8.07
N VAL A 227 23.14 -2.23 8.61
CA VAL A 227 22.76 -3.65 8.43
C VAL A 227 22.43 -3.86 6.96
N GLU A 228 22.83 -5.01 6.41
CA GLU A 228 22.46 -5.36 5.05
C GLU A 228 20.95 -5.55 4.91
N MET A 229 20.34 -4.85 3.96
CA MET A 229 18.89 -4.80 3.74
C MET A 229 18.39 -5.98 2.89
N SER A 230 18.51 -7.19 3.43
CA SER A 230 18.03 -8.44 2.87
C SER A 230 17.14 -9.19 3.87
N MET A 231 16.25 -10.08 3.38
CA MET A 231 15.39 -10.88 4.27
C MET A 231 16.22 -11.77 5.20
N GLU A 232 17.30 -12.37 4.69
CA GLU A 232 18.16 -13.29 5.44
C GLU A 232 18.94 -12.58 6.55
N THR A 233 19.44 -11.37 6.26
CA THR A 233 20.26 -10.62 7.23
C THR A 233 19.40 -9.84 8.23
N ALA A 234 18.24 -9.31 7.82
CA ALA A 234 17.36 -8.54 8.70
C ALA A 234 16.60 -9.42 9.72
N TYR A 235 16.21 -10.64 9.34
CA TYR A 235 15.46 -11.55 10.23
C TYR A 235 16.15 -11.79 11.59
N PRO A 236 17.43 -12.24 11.65
CA PRO A 236 18.09 -12.50 12.94
C PRO A 236 18.30 -11.22 13.75
N VAL A 237 18.47 -10.06 13.10
CA VAL A 237 18.56 -8.77 13.80
C VAL A 237 17.20 -8.38 14.40
N MET A 238 16.11 -8.58 13.66
CA MET A 238 14.75 -8.35 14.17
C MET A 238 14.40 -9.27 15.33
N GLU A 239 14.76 -10.55 15.22
CA GLU A 239 14.58 -11.55 16.27
C GLU A 239 15.31 -11.14 17.54
N ASP A 240 16.57 -10.72 17.44
CA ASP A 240 17.34 -10.27 18.59
C ASP A 240 16.78 -8.96 19.19
N TRP A 241 16.49 -7.95 18.36
CA TRP A 241 15.98 -6.67 18.82
C TRP A 241 14.63 -6.78 19.53
N MET A 242 13.72 -7.59 19.00
CA MET A 242 12.40 -7.80 19.60
C MET A 242 12.44 -8.81 20.76
N GLY A 243 13.09 -9.95 20.55
CA GLY A 243 13.13 -11.06 21.50
C GLY A 243 14.08 -10.82 22.66
N THR A 244 15.35 -10.54 22.38
CA THR A 244 16.40 -10.36 23.39
C THR A 244 16.37 -8.96 23.99
N GLN A 245 16.39 -7.91 23.15
CA GLN A 245 16.59 -6.54 23.64
C GLN A 245 15.30 -5.99 24.26
N LEU A 246 14.16 -6.11 23.58
CA LEU A 246 12.85 -5.64 24.07
C LEU A 246 12.11 -6.65 24.96
N GLY A 247 12.43 -7.94 24.88
CA GLY A 247 11.75 -8.97 25.67
C GLY A 247 10.30 -9.21 25.24
N LYS A 248 9.99 -9.05 23.95
CA LYS A 248 8.65 -9.21 23.38
C LYS A 248 8.63 -10.28 22.28
N PRO A 249 7.45 -10.86 21.94
CA PRO A 249 7.35 -11.81 20.84
C PRO A 249 7.80 -11.18 19.51
N PHE A 250 8.69 -11.87 18.79
CA PHE A 250 9.34 -11.35 17.59
C PHE A 250 8.73 -11.84 16.27
N TYR A 251 8.02 -12.98 16.27
CA TYR A 251 7.58 -13.65 15.03
C TYR A 251 6.81 -12.73 14.08
N THR A 252 5.88 -11.94 14.60
CA THR A 252 5.12 -10.98 13.79
C THR A 252 6.01 -9.89 13.21
N ALA A 253 6.98 -9.37 13.98
CA ALA A 253 7.91 -8.35 13.51
C ALA A 253 8.83 -8.87 12.41
N CYS A 254 9.34 -10.11 12.55
CA CYS A 254 10.12 -10.74 11.49
C CYS A 254 9.28 -10.98 10.23
N SER A 255 8.04 -11.47 10.38
CA SER A 255 7.13 -11.65 9.25
C SER A 255 6.80 -10.33 8.53
N ASP A 256 6.63 -9.24 9.28
CA ASP A 256 6.42 -7.91 8.71
C ASP A 256 7.67 -7.38 7.99
N SER A 257 8.87 -7.67 8.52
CA SER A 257 10.13 -7.31 7.86
C SER A 257 10.29 -8.03 6.52
N ASP A 258 9.96 -9.32 6.45
CA ASP A 258 9.96 -10.07 5.19
C ASP A 258 8.96 -9.49 4.19
N MET A 259 7.77 -9.13 4.68
CA MET A 259 6.74 -8.52 3.85
C MET A 259 7.19 -7.16 3.31
N TYR A 260 7.89 -6.36 4.12
CA TYR A 260 8.49 -5.10 3.67
C TYR A 260 9.45 -5.33 2.49
N PHE A 261 10.38 -6.27 2.58
CA PHE A 261 11.30 -6.56 1.47
C PHE A 261 10.59 -7.10 0.23
N LYS A 262 9.55 -7.93 0.40
CA LYS A 262 8.72 -8.43 -0.72
C LYS A 262 7.98 -7.30 -1.43
N ILE A 263 7.42 -6.35 -0.67
CA ILE A 263 6.72 -5.19 -1.24
C ILE A 263 7.74 -4.27 -1.91
N LYS A 264 8.88 -3.99 -1.27
CA LYS A 264 9.96 -3.19 -1.85
C LYS A 264 10.40 -3.75 -3.21
N ALA A 265 10.67 -5.05 -3.30
CA ALA A 265 11.03 -5.68 -4.56
C ALA A 265 9.93 -5.53 -5.65
N LYS A 266 8.65 -5.62 -5.27
CA LYS A 266 7.53 -5.37 -6.20
C LYS A 266 7.47 -3.92 -6.67
N LEU A 267 7.73 -2.96 -5.78
CA LEU A 267 7.77 -1.54 -6.13
C LEU A 267 8.95 -1.23 -7.07
N ASP A 268 10.12 -1.81 -6.81
CA ASP A 268 11.31 -1.67 -7.67
C ASP A 268 11.04 -2.24 -9.09
N MET A 269 10.36 -3.39 -9.18
CA MET A 269 9.90 -3.95 -10.46
C MET A 269 8.87 -3.05 -11.17
N MET A 270 7.91 -2.52 -10.42
CA MET A 270 6.89 -1.61 -10.95
C MET A 270 7.51 -0.32 -11.50
N GLU A 271 8.49 0.26 -10.78
CA GLU A 271 9.25 1.42 -11.22
C GLU A 271 9.96 1.16 -12.55
N THR A 272 10.62 0.01 -12.67
CA THR A 272 11.32 -0.40 -13.89
C THR A 272 10.34 -0.53 -15.07
N LEU A 273 9.20 -1.20 -14.86
CA LEU A 273 8.15 -1.34 -15.87
C LEU A 273 7.57 0.01 -16.31
N MET A 274 7.31 0.93 -15.38
CA MET A 274 6.81 2.27 -15.70
C MET A 274 7.80 3.05 -16.56
N LYS A 275 9.10 3.02 -16.21
CA LYS A 275 10.16 3.65 -17.01
C LYS A 275 10.22 3.05 -18.42
N GLU A 276 10.12 1.74 -18.56
CA GLU A 276 10.10 1.08 -19.88
C GLU A 276 8.88 1.47 -20.73
N ILE A 277 7.70 1.56 -20.12
CA ILE A 277 6.47 2.00 -20.79
C ILE A 277 6.62 3.44 -21.26
N GLU A 278 7.11 4.33 -20.39
CA GLU A 278 7.33 5.74 -20.73
C GLU A 278 8.31 5.90 -21.90
N ILE A 279 9.42 5.17 -21.89
CA ILE A 279 10.39 5.15 -23.01
C ILE A 279 9.72 4.67 -24.30
N ARG A 280 8.92 3.61 -24.23
CA ARG A 280 8.21 3.06 -25.39
C ARG A 280 7.18 4.04 -25.94
N GLU A 281 6.45 4.74 -25.08
CA GLU A 281 5.47 5.74 -25.48
C GLU A 281 6.12 6.97 -26.10
N LYS A 282 7.23 7.47 -25.52
CA LYS A 282 8.02 8.55 -26.11
C LYS A 282 8.54 8.18 -27.50
N LYS A 283 9.02 6.93 -27.68
CA LYS A 283 9.42 6.42 -29.01
C LYS A 283 8.24 6.39 -29.99
N LYS A 284 7.08 5.85 -29.60
CA LYS A 284 5.88 5.82 -30.45
C LYS A 284 5.35 7.22 -30.79
N MET A 285 5.47 8.17 -29.87
CA MET A 285 5.08 9.56 -30.10
C MET A 285 6.05 10.24 -31.07
N ALA A 286 7.35 10.01 -30.92
CA ALA A 286 8.37 10.51 -31.86
C ALA A 286 8.14 9.99 -33.27
N THR A 287 7.96 8.67 -33.46
CA THR A 287 7.72 8.09 -34.79
C THR A 287 6.43 8.63 -35.43
N ARG A 288 5.36 8.82 -34.65
CA ARG A 288 4.12 9.44 -35.16
C ARG A 288 4.30 10.90 -35.57
N LEU A 289 5.16 11.64 -34.87
CA LEU A 289 5.46 13.03 -35.23
C LEU A 289 6.34 13.10 -36.48
N GLU A 290 7.32 12.20 -36.61
CA GLU A 290 8.15 12.03 -37.80
C GLU A 290 7.29 11.65 -39.02
N GLU A 291 6.43 10.63 -38.91
CA GLU A 291 5.50 10.23 -39.98
C GLU A 291 4.59 11.39 -40.41
N LYS A 292 4.08 12.19 -39.47
CA LYS A 292 3.27 13.37 -39.78
C LYS A 292 4.08 14.45 -40.48
N ALA A 293 5.32 14.67 -40.06
CA ALA A 293 6.23 15.62 -40.71
C ALA A 293 6.56 15.18 -42.14
N ASP A 294 6.86 13.90 -42.35
CA ASP A 294 7.15 13.32 -43.67
C ASP A 294 5.94 13.40 -44.62
N ILE A 295 4.73 13.13 -44.10
CA ILE A 295 3.50 13.28 -44.89
C ILE A 295 3.26 14.74 -45.25
N ALA A 296 3.51 15.67 -44.33
CA ALA A 296 3.36 17.11 -44.58
C ALA A 296 4.38 17.62 -45.62
N LEU A 297 5.63 17.16 -45.55
CA LEU A 297 6.67 17.48 -46.53
C LEU A 297 6.33 16.93 -47.91
N LYS A 298 5.96 15.65 -48.03
CA LYS A 298 5.55 15.04 -49.30
C LYS A 298 4.30 15.67 -49.91
N LYS A 299 3.40 16.21 -49.07
CA LYS A 299 2.24 16.96 -49.54
C LYS A 299 2.66 18.34 -50.05
N ALA A 300 3.53 19.05 -49.33
CA ALA A 300 4.05 20.34 -49.76
C ALA A 300 4.85 20.26 -51.07
N GLU A 301 5.65 19.20 -51.24
CA GLU A 301 6.39 18.92 -52.48
C GLU A 301 5.43 18.67 -53.66
N ARG A 302 4.43 17.80 -53.48
CA ARG A 302 3.42 17.56 -54.52
C ARG A 302 2.61 18.81 -54.86
N ASP A 303 2.20 19.60 -53.86
CA ASP A 303 1.47 20.84 -54.08
C ASP A 303 2.35 21.89 -54.81
N ALA A 304 3.67 21.88 -54.59
CA ALA A 304 4.61 22.75 -55.30
C ALA A 304 4.86 22.29 -56.75
N GLU A 305 4.96 20.98 -57.00
CA GLU A 305 5.07 20.42 -58.36
C GLU A 305 3.81 20.69 -59.17
N MET A 306 2.62 20.44 -58.62
CA MET A 306 1.33 20.74 -59.27
C MET A 306 1.17 22.23 -59.59
N LYS A 307 1.69 23.13 -58.74
CA LYS A 307 1.72 24.57 -59.02
C LYS A 307 2.65 24.92 -60.18
N LYS A 308 3.84 24.33 -60.23
CA LYS A 308 4.78 24.53 -61.35
C LYS A 308 4.19 24.02 -62.67
N GLU A 309 3.52 22.87 -62.65
CA GLU A 309 2.86 22.31 -63.84
C GLU A 309 1.68 23.18 -64.30
N THR A 310 0.84 23.66 -63.37
CA THR A 310 -0.27 24.56 -63.73
C THR A 310 0.19 25.94 -64.18
N GLU A 311 1.33 26.44 -63.70
CA GLU A 311 1.96 27.66 -64.20
C GLU A 311 2.58 27.45 -65.59
N ALA A 312 3.22 26.30 -65.83
CA ALA A 312 3.74 25.93 -67.14
C ALA A 312 2.61 25.76 -68.18
N GLU A 313 1.51 25.09 -67.83
CA GLU A 313 0.36 24.91 -68.73
C GLU A 313 -0.35 26.23 -69.02
N LYS A 314 -0.41 27.15 -68.05
CA LYS A 314 -0.92 28.52 -68.27
C LYS A 314 -0.02 29.34 -69.19
N ALA A 315 1.30 29.20 -69.07
CA ALA A 315 2.25 29.84 -69.97
C ALA A 315 2.13 29.29 -71.41
N GLU A 316 1.95 27.98 -71.57
CA GLU A 316 1.79 27.31 -72.87
C GLU A 316 0.45 27.66 -73.55
N LYS A 317 -0.63 27.80 -72.78
CA LYS A 317 -1.92 28.32 -73.26
C LYS A 317 -1.89 29.81 -73.61
N ALA A 318 -1.09 30.62 -72.93
CA ALA A 318 -0.90 32.03 -73.29
C ALA A 318 -0.18 32.14 -74.65
N THR A 319 0.87 31.35 -74.88
CA THR A 319 1.63 31.33 -76.14
C THR A 319 0.85 30.77 -77.34
N SER A 320 -0.17 29.92 -77.13
CA SER A 320 -1.02 29.39 -78.22
C SER A 320 -2.22 30.29 -78.56
N SER A 321 -2.55 31.28 -77.73
CA SER A 321 -3.60 32.27 -78.02
C SER A 321 -3.11 33.48 -78.83
N GLU A 322 -1.79 33.58 -79.08
CA GLU A 322 -1.13 34.70 -79.76
C GLU A 322 -0.64 34.27 -81.16
N ALA A 323 -1.47 33.58 -81.94
CA ALA A 323 -1.27 33.43 -83.38
C ALA A 323 -2.06 34.55 -84.11
N PRO A 324 -1.40 35.48 -84.84
CA PRO A 324 -2.07 36.61 -85.44
C PRO A 324 -3.00 36.16 -86.59
N LYS A 325 -4.25 36.63 -86.56
CA LYS A 325 -5.13 36.68 -87.73
C LYS A 325 -4.45 37.53 -88.80
N ALA A 326 -3.82 36.89 -89.78
CA ALA A 326 -3.44 37.54 -91.02
C ALA A 326 -4.71 37.88 -91.81
N VAL A 327 -4.86 39.18 -92.03
CA VAL A 327 -5.85 39.88 -92.87
C VAL A 327 -5.35 39.89 -94.32
N GLU A 328 -6.28 40.11 -95.26
CA GLU A 328 -6.11 40.36 -96.72
C GLU A 328 -5.84 39.11 -97.58
N SER A 329 -6.47 38.91 -98.74
CA SER A 329 -7.38 39.73 -99.58
C SER A 329 -8.03 38.82 -100.62
#